data_AF-A0A1E7EYP4-F1
#
_entry.id   AF-A0A1E7EYP4-F1
#
_cell.length_a   1.000
_cell.length_b   1.000
_cell.length_c   1.000
_cell.angle_alpha   90.00
_cell.angle_beta   90.00
_cell.angle_gamma   90.00
#
_symmetry.space_group_name_H-M   'P 1'
#
loop_
_entity.id
_entity.type
_entity.pdbx_description
1 polymer ?
#
loop_
_entity_poly.entity_id
_entity_poly.type
_entity_poly.pdbx_seq_one_letter_code
_entity_poly.pdbx_strand_id
1 'polypeptide(L)'
;MNALLEHQFINRVRESVSTFIVDHDYDRYTENEIETVIRLFPEILSEHKLHIDGDGLYPIQSFIFFSYSHLDTWWCILRLVPFIPLYARLGIEFGQFTKEQRGGLLIENREGDNTLHFLVKSCPSVRNFGHRIFDNPINHEPVDNTFLQVLVKLRLMGLLTKDDINDYNLVSMLCEETVFGEKRFRFLVEWDPTSLITPDANGYVPIQYIARYSSSIHGFEIVFDYFIRYYPTKEGIRLLFIKDEDGDTPFQMACDEYGTEEVRKVIDNTLARYSDNTPINIEETFLLAAIDENIHLDGLNYLLRRQPHVLETLLLHASSSSTKTKTTKSAVLTKTRYNLRKRKRK
;
A
#
# COMPACT_ATOMS: atom_id res chain seq x y z
N MET A 1 -34.25 -19.81 -40.43
CA MET A 1 -33.80 -20.98 -39.63
C MET A 1 -32.32 -20.92 -39.28
N ASN A 2 -31.42 -20.43 -40.15
CA ASN A 2 -29.98 -20.28 -39.83
C ASN A 2 -29.65 -19.26 -38.73
N ALA A 3 -30.28 -18.08 -38.69
CA ALA A 3 -29.96 -17.06 -37.69
C ALA A 3 -30.22 -17.49 -36.23
N LEU A 4 -31.22 -18.37 -35.99
CA LEU A 4 -31.51 -18.89 -34.66
C LEU A 4 -30.45 -19.89 -34.19
N LEU A 5 -29.95 -20.73 -35.10
CA LEU A 5 -28.89 -21.71 -34.80
C LEU A 5 -27.55 -21.02 -34.58
N GLU A 6 -27.25 -19.97 -35.36
CA GLU A 6 -26.06 -19.14 -35.22
C GLU A 6 -26.06 -18.40 -33.87
N HIS A 7 -27.19 -17.81 -33.48
CA HIS A 7 -27.35 -17.16 -32.18
C HIS A 7 -27.26 -18.16 -31.01
N GLN A 8 -27.85 -19.36 -31.14
CA GLN A 8 -27.72 -20.41 -30.12
C GLN A 8 -26.31 -21.00 -30.04
N PHE A 9 -25.55 -21.00 -31.13
CA PHE A 9 -24.15 -21.41 -31.14
C PHE A 9 -23.28 -20.36 -30.47
N ILE A 10 -23.44 -19.09 -30.83
CA ILE A 10 -22.74 -17.96 -30.20
C ILE A 10 -23.01 -17.91 -28.70
N ASN A 11 -24.28 -18.04 -28.27
CA ASN A 11 -24.60 -18.05 -26.84
C ASN A 11 -24.01 -19.25 -26.10
N ARG A 12 -23.98 -20.44 -26.70
CA ARG A 12 -23.31 -21.60 -26.10
C ARG A 12 -21.80 -21.42 -26.02
N VAL A 13 -21.18 -20.86 -27.04
CA VAL A 13 -19.75 -20.52 -27.02
C VAL A 13 -19.48 -19.45 -25.96
N ARG A 14 -20.34 -18.44 -25.83
CA ARG A 14 -20.22 -17.37 -24.82
C ARG A 14 -20.40 -17.87 -23.39
N GLU A 15 -21.46 -18.65 -23.12
CA GLU A 15 -21.66 -19.30 -21.82
C GLU A 15 -20.52 -20.24 -21.52
N SER A 16 -20.06 -21.00 -22.52
CA SER A 16 -18.87 -21.85 -22.39
C SER A 16 -17.66 -21.00 -22.08
N VAL A 17 -17.37 -19.89 -22.76
CA VAL A 17 -16.21 -19.02 -22.47
C VAL A 17 -16.27 -18.43 -21.07
N SER A 18 -17.46 -17.97 -20.65
CA SER A 18 -17.70 -17.49 -19.30
C SER A 18 -17.46 -18.59 -18.25
N THR A 19 -17.91 -19.82 -18.51
CA THR A 19 -17.65 -20.95 -17.61
C THR A 19 -16.24 -21.52 -17.76
N PHE A 20 -15.60 -21.41 -18.91
CA PHE A 20 -14.26 -21.90 -19.29
C PHE A 20 -13.15 -21.08 -18.64
N ILE A 21 -13.43 -19.79 -18.40
CA ILE A 21 -12.62 -18.95 -17.52
C ILE A 21 -12.79 -19.33 -16.04
N VAL A 22 -13.79 -20.14 -15.67
CA VAL A 22 -14.11 -20.55 -14.29
C VAL A 22 -13.88 -22.07 -14.04
N ASP A 23 -13.72 -22.88 -15.09
CA ASP A 23 -13.66 -24.34 -15.00
C ASP A 23 -12.23 -24.90 -14.99
N HIS A 24 -12.08 -26.09 -14.40
CA HIS A 24 -10.89 -26.60 -13.71
C HIS A 24 -9.67 -26.99 -14.60
N ASP A 25 -9.65 -26.69 -15.89
CA ASP A 25 -8.59 -27.13 -16.84
C ASP A 25 -7.76 -25.96 -17.42
N TYR A 26 -7.36 -25.04 -16.55
CA TYR A 26 -6.60 -23.83 -16.93
C TYR A 26 -5.17 -24.08 -17.38
N ASP A 27 -4.60 -25.26 -17.10
CA ASP A 27 -3.23 -25.60 -17.53
C ASP A 27 -3.09 -25.63 -19.05
N ARG A 28 -4.22 -25.61 -19.77
CA ARG A 28 -4.26 -25.71 -21.21
C ARG A 28 -4.12 -24.37 -21.93
N TYR A 29 -4.46 -23.25 -21.30
CA TYR A 29 -4.69 -22.01 -22.05
C TYR A 29 -3.44 -21.14 -22.17
N THR A 30 -3.14 -20.78 -23.42
CA THR A 30 -2.10 -19.83 -23.77
C THR A 30 -2.66 -18.40 -23.87
N GLU A 31 -1.78 -17.40 -23.75
CA GLU A 31 -2.15 -15.97 -23.93
C GLU A 31 -2.83 -15.74 -25.30
N ASN A 32 -2.37 -16.43 -26.35
CA ASN A 32 -2.93 -16.33 -27.71
C ASN A 32 -4.36 -16.89 -27.82
N GLU A 33 -4.67 -17.99 -27.14
CA GLU A 33 -6.01 -18.58 -27.16
C GLU A 33 -7.00 -17.67 -26.42
N ILE A 34 -6.62 -17.15 -25.26
CA ILE A 34 -7.43 -16.20 -24.50
C ILE A 34 -7.64 -14.92 -25.30
N GLU A 35 -6.58 -14.38 -25.92
CA GLU A 35 -6.71 -13.21 -26.81
C GLU A 35 -7.66 -13.50 -27.98
N THR A 36 -7.53 -14.65 -28.63
CA THR A 36 -8.40 -15.04 -29.75
C THR A 36 -9.87 -15.07 -29.32
N VAL A 37 -10.16 -15.65 -28.16
CA VAL A 37 -11.52 -15.73 -27.61
C VAL A 37 -12.09 -14.34 -27.32
N ILE A 38 -11.33 -13.46 -26.67
CA ILE A 38 -11.75 -12.09 -26.38
C ILE A 38 -11.99 -11.32 -27.68
N ARG A 39 -11.14 -11.50 -28.69
CA ARG A 39 -11.31 -10.84 -30.00
C ARG A 39 -12.57 -11.29 -30.73
N LEU A 40 -13.04 -12.52 -30.50
CA LEU A 40 -14.30 -13.02 -31.05
C LEU A 40 -15.52 -12.49 -30.29
N PHE A 41 -15.39 -12.27 -28.98
CA PHE A 41 -16.48 -11.85 -28.09
C PHE A 41 -16.02 -10.72 -27.13
N PRO A 42 -15.74 -9.51 -27.62
CA PRO A 42 -15.18 -8.43 -26.79
C PRO A 42 -16.10 -8.00 -25.65
N GLU A 43 -17.41 -8.20 -25.78
CA GLU A 43 -18.40 -7.88 -24.76
C GLU A 43 -18.18 -8.62 -23.44
N ILE A 44 -17.51 -9.80 -23.48
CA ILE A 44 -17.23 -10.58 -22.28
C ILE A 44 -16.37 -9.81 -21.29
N LEU A 45 -15.57 -8.84 -21.75
CA LEU A 45 -14.71 -8.02 -20.91
C LEU A 45 -15.52 -7.20 -19.90
N SER A 46 -16.72 -6.76 -20.30
CA SER A 46 -17.61 -5.89 -19.52
C SER A 46 -18.81 -6.63 -18.91
N GLU A 47 -18.91 -7.93 -19.16
CA GLU A 47 -20.05 -8.74 -18.73
C GLU A 47 -20.02 -8.96 -17.22
N HIS A 48 -20.94 -8.31 -16.51
CA HIS A 48 -21.17 -8.55 -15.09
C HIS A 48 -21.78 -9.94 -14.89
N LYS A 49 -21.05 -10.82 -14.22
CA LYS A 49 -21.65 -12.03 -13.68
C LYS A 49 -22.25 -11.70 -12.33
N LEU A 50 -23.58 -11.80 -12.21
CA LEU A 50 -24.23 -11.69 -10.90
C LEU A 50 -23.72 -12.84 -10.01
N HIS A 51 -23.04 -12.52 -8.91
CA HIS A 51 -22.90 -13.48 -7.83
C HIS A 51 -24.26 -13.70 -7.15
N ILE A 52 -24.36 -14.80 -6.38
CA ILE A 52 -25.56 -15.16 -5.61
C ILE A 52 -25.98 -14.01 -4.67
N ASP A 53 -25.03 -13.21 -4.20
CA ASP A 53 -25.27 -12.07 -3.32
C ASP A 53 -25.61 -10.76 -4.07
N GLY A 54 -25.86 -10.87 -5.39
CA GLY A 54 -26.24 -9.77 -6.26
C GLY A 54 -25.09 -8.81 -6.60
N ASP A 55 -23.88 -9.09 -6.12
CA ASP A 55 -22.67 -8.37 -6.49
C ASP A 55 -22.05 -8.98 -7.72
N GLY A 56 -21.88 -8.19 -8.78
CA GLY A 56 -21.13 -8.68 -9.93
C GLY A 56 -19.69 -8.21 -9.86
N LEU A 57 -18.74 -9.12 -9.96
CA LEU A 57 -17.36 -8.78 -10.29
C LEU A 57 -17.22 -8.70 -11.81
N TYR A 58 -16.39 -7.76 -12.28
CA TYR A 58 -15.92 -7.80 -13.65
C TYR A 58 -14.98 -8.99 -13.83
N PRO A 59 -14.93 -9.60 -15.03
CA PRO A 59 -14.09 -10.77 -15.26
C PRO A 59 -12.62 -10.56 -14.87
N ILE A 60 -12.09 -9.35 -15.09
CA ILE A 60 -10.71 -8.99 -14.70
C ILE A 60 -10.49 -9.02 -13.18
N GLN A 61 -11.49 -8.70 -12.37
CA GLN A 61 -11.45 -8.82 -10.92
C GLN A 61 -11.60 -10.29 -10.49
N SER A 62 -12.46 -11.05 -11.18
CA SER A 62 -12.65 -12.48 -10.92
C SER A 62 -11.42 -13.34 -11.16
N PHE A 63 -10.41 -12.84 -11.90
CA PHE A 63 -9.13 -13.54 -12.08
C PHE A 63 -8.34 -13.64 -10.77
N ILE A 64 -8.52 -12.67 -9.88
CA ILE A 64 -7.81 -12.62 -8.61
C ILE A 64 -8.68 -13.21 -7.50
N PHE A 65 -9.99 -12.98 -7.53
CA PHE A 65 -10.89 -13.39 -6.45
C PHE A 65 -12.08 -14.21 -6.95
N PHE A 66 -12.26 -15.39 -6.36
CA PHE A 66 -13.49 -16.17 -6.49
C PHE A 66 -13.95 -16.64 -5.10
N SER A 67 -15.21 -16.33 -4.76
CA SER A 67 -15.88 -16.87 -3.57
C SER A 67 -16.65 -18.13 -3.94
N TYR A 68 -16.48 -19.19 -3.15
CA TYR A 68 -17.35 -20.36 -3.22
C TYR A 68 -18.46 -20.18 -2.17
N SER A 69 -19.70 -20.13 -2.64
CA SER A 69 -20.94 -19.66 -1.96
C SER A 69 -21.34 -20.34 -0.64
N HIS A 70 -20.48 -21.14 -0.02
CA HIS A 70 -20.82 -21.91 1.17
C HIS A 70 -19.81 -21.79 2.31
N LEU A 71 -18.67 -21.12 2.12
CA LEU A 71 -17.59 -21.15 3.12
C LEU A 71 -16.96 -19.79 3.46
N ASP A 72 -17.51 -18.66 2.97
CA ASP A 72 -16.96 -17.30 3.19
C ASP A 72 -15.45 -17.18 2.98
N THR A 73 -14.88 -18.07 2.16
CA THR A 73 -13.45 -18.17 1.92
C THR A 73 -13.18 -17.76 0.49
N TRP A 74 -12.39 -16.71 0.37
CA TRP A 74 -11.93 -16.16 -0.89
C TRP A 74 -10.70 -16.94 -1.38
N TRP A 75 -10.71 -17.28 -2.66
CA TRP A 75 -9.61 -18.02 -3.29
C TRP A 75 -9.00 -17.22 -4.43
N CYS A 76 -7.68 -17.27 -4.54
CA CYS A 76 -6.94 -16.71 -5.65
C CYS A 76 -6.64 -17.77 -6.71
N ILE A 77 -7.07 -17.51 -7.96
CA ILE A 77 -6.72 -18.34 -9.11
C ILE A 77 -5.41 -17.80 -9.69
N LEU A 78 -4.30 -18.11 -9.03
CA LEU A 78 -2.97 -17.55 -9.34
C LEU A 78 -2.58 -17.69 -10.82
N ARG A 79 -3.07 -18.73 -11.51
CA ARG A 79 -2.82 -19.00 -12.94
C ARG A 79 -3.49 -18.01 -13.88
N LEU A 80 -4.57 -17.34 -13.47
CA LEU A 80 -5.29 -16.37 -14.30
C LEU A 80 -4.72 -14.96 -14.16
N VAL A 81 -4.04 -14.67 -13.05
CA VAL A 81 -3.45 -13.36 -12.75
C VAL A 81 -2.52 -12.84 -13.87
N PRO A 82 -1.64 -13.66 -14.50
CA PRO A 82 -0.82 -13.21 -15.63
C PRO A 82 -1.59 -12.66 -16.84
N PHE A 83 -2.87 -12.98 -16.99
CA PHE A 83 -3.71 -12.50 -18.10
C PHE A 83 -4.33 -11.12 -17.85
N ILE A 84 -4.25 -10.58 -16.63
CA ILE A 84 -4.80 -9.25 -16.30
C ILE A 84 -4.29 -8.15 -17.25
N PRO A 85 -2.98 -8.05 -17.56
CA PRO A 85 -2.50 -7.02 -18.50
C PRO A 85 -3.03 -7.21 -19.92
N LEU A 86 -3.19 -8.46 -20.38
CA LEU A 86 -3.82 -8.75 -21.68
C LEU A 86 -5.28 -8.26 -21.67
N TYR A 87 -6.02 -8.60 -20.63
CA TYR A 87 -7.43 -8.23 -20.48
C TYR A 87 -7.62 -6.71 -20.49
N ALA A 88 -6.83 -5.98 -19.70
CA ALA A 88 -6.88 -4.53 -19.65
C ALA A 88 -6.53 -3.90 -21.02
N ARG A 89 -5.50 -4.40 -21.71
CA ARG A 89 -5.13 -3.94 -23.06
C ARG A 89 -6.28 -4.11 -24.05
N LEU A 90 -6.90 -5.29 -24.08
CA LEU A 90 -8.01 -5.57 -24.99
C LEU A 90 -9.26 -4.77 -24.61
N GLY A 91 -9.51 -4.53 -23.32
CA GLY A 91 -10.60 -3.67 -22.85
C GLY A 91 -10.48 -2.24 -23.37
N ILE A 92 -9.25 -1.72 -23.45
CA ILE A 92 -8.95 -0.41 -24.05
C ILE A 92 -9.08 -0.48 -25.58
N GLU A 93 -8.50 -1.50 -26.22
CA GLU A 93 -8.52 -1.69 -27.67
C GLU A 93 -9.96 -1.73 -28.23
N PHE A 94 -10.86 -2.43 -27.54
CA PHE A 94 -12.25 -2.58 -27.93
C PHE A 94 -13.19 -1.51 -27.36
N GLY A 95 -12.68 -0.51 -26.64
CA GLY A 95 -13.48 0.57 -26.07
C GLY A 95 -14.60 0.08 -25.14
N GLN A 96 -14.38 -1.02 -24.42
CA GLN A 96 -15.37 -1.60 -23.51
C GLN A 96 -15.53 -0.80 -22.22
N PHE A 97 -14.60 0.12 -21.95
CA PHE A 97 -14.51 0.90 -20.73
C PHE A 97 -14.18 2.36 -21.05
N THR A 98 -14.49 3.26 -20.13
CA THR A 98 -14.03 4.65 -20.25
C THR A 98 -12.50 4.71 -20.14
N LYS A 99 -11.91 5.82 -20.60
CA LYS A 99 -10.46 6.01 -20.53
C LYS A 99 -9.95 5.98 -19.08
N GLU A 100 -10.76 6.50 -18.15
CA GLU A 100 -10.47 6.60 -16.72
C GLU A 100 -10.49 5.23 -16.05
N GLN A 101 -11.30 4.28 -16.55
CA GLN A 101 -11.38 2.91 -16.03
C GLN A 101 -10.19 2.03 -16.46
N ARG A 102 -9.37 2.50 -17.41
CA ARG A 102 -8.12 1.86 -17.88
C ARG A 102 -8.27 0.36 -18.19
N GLY A 103 -9.27 0.03 -18.99
CA GLY A 103 -9.54 -1.36 -19.38
C GLY A 103 -10.18 -2.20 -18.28
N GLY A 104 -10.87 -1.56 -17.34
CA GLY A 104 -11.59 -2.20 -16.24
C GLY A 104 -10.77 -2.32 -14.94
N LEU A 105 -9.48 -1.97 -14.95
CA LEU A 105 -8.60 -2.07 -13.79
C LEU A 105 -9.07 -1.24 -12.59
N LEU A 106 -9.62 -0.05 -12.87
CA LEU A 106 -10.01 0.94 -11.86
C LEU A 106 -11.51 0.93 -11.58
N ILE A 107 -12.22 -0.15 -11.96
CA ILE A 107 -13.62 -0.29 -11.57
C ILE A 107 -13.65 -0.85 -10.16
N GLU A 108 -14.38 -0.15 -9.30
CA GLU A 108 -14.60 -0.52 -7.92
C GLU A 108 -15.77 -1.49 -7.80
N ASN A 109 -15.64 -2.49 -6.94
CA ASN A 109 -16.74 -3.32 -6.48
C ASN A 109 -17.56 -2.55 -5.42
N ARG A 110 -18.51 -3.21 -4.75
CA ARG A 110 -19.31 -2.59 -3.67
C ARG A 110 -18.50 -2.16 -2.45
N GLU A 111 -17.33 -2.76 -2.24
CA GLU A 111 -16.44 -2.46 -1.11
C GLU A 111 -15.47 -1.31 -1.44
N GLY A 112 -15.51 -0.78 -2.67
CA GLY A 112 -14.53 0.20 -3.14
C GLY A 112 -13.24 -0.44 -3.68
N ASP A 113 -13.17 -1.77 -3.74
CA ASP A 113 -11.99 -2.49 -4.22
C ASP A 113 -11.96 -2.58 -5.74
N ASN A 114 -10.80 -2.30 -6.33
CA ASN A 114 -10.56 -2.45 -7.76
C ASN A 114 -9.48 -3.51 -8.01
N THR A 115 -9.13 -3.75 -9.28
CA THR A 115 -8.14 -4.79 -9.61
C THR A 115 -6.75 -4.51 -9.01
N LEU A 116 -6.37 -3.24 -8.83
CA LEU A 116 -5.09 -2.89 -8.20
C LEU A 116 -5.09 -3.22 -6.72
N HIS A 117 -6.18 -2.94 -6.00
CA HIS A 117 -6.38 -3.36 -4.61
C HIS A 117 -6.18 -4.87 -4.49
N PHE A 118 -6.84 -5.66 -5.34
CA PHE A 118 -6.71 -7.11 -5.33
C PHE A 118 -5.29 -7.62 -5.65
N LEU A 119 -4.49 -6.88 -6.42
CA LEU A 119 -3.09 -7.21 -6.69
C LEU A 119 -2.15 -6.89 -5.52
N VAL A 120 -2.59 -6.13 -4.52
CA VAL A 120 -1.79 -5.84 -3.30
C VAL A 120 -2.30 -6.57 -2.06
N LYS A 121 -3.59 -6.90 -2.00
CA LYS A 121 -4.14 -7.79 -0.97
C LYS A 121 -3.47 -9.16 -1.03
N SER A 122 -3.37 -9.80 0.13
CA SER A 122 -2.89 -11.18 0.23
C SER A 122 -4.10 -12.10 0.21
N CYS A 123 -3.97 -13.21 -0.49
CA CYS A 123 -5.00 -14.23 -0.44
C CYS A 123 -4.71 -15.13 0.77
N PRO A 124 -5.58 -15.14 1.81
CA PRO A 124 -5.36 -15.99 2.99
C PRO A 124 -5.48 -17.49 2.66
N SER A 125 -5.98 -17.86 1.48
CA SER A 125 -6.18 -19.24 1.06
C SER A 125 -5.84 -19.43 -0.42
N VAL A 126 -4.61 -19.87 -0.71
CA VAL A 126 -4.18 -20.22 -2.07
C VAL A 126 -4.54 -21.68 -2.35
N ARG A 127 -5.37 -21.93 -3.36
CA ARG A 127 -5.57 -23.29 -3.90
C ARG A 127 -4.55 -23.55 -5.01
N ASN A 128 -3.53 -24.33 -4.72
CA ASN A 128 -2.89 -25.12 -5.76
C ASN A 128 -3.75 -26.37 -5.96
N PHE A 129 -4.52 -26.41 -7.05
CA PHE A 129 -5.44 -27.49 -7.36
C PHE A 129 -4.71 -28.86 -7.32
N GLY A 130 -4.99 -29.65 -6.29
CA GLY A 130 -4.43 -30.99 -6.11
C GLY A 130 -4.27 -31.44 -4.66
N HIS A 131 -4.01 -30.53 -3.72
CA HIS A 131 -3.87 -30.88 -2.29
C HIS A 131 -4.48 -29.79 -1.40
N ARG A 132 -5.31 -30.20 -0.43
CA ARG A 132 -5.72 -29.35 0.69
C ARG A 132 -4.50 -29.09 1.57
N ILE A 133 -3.78 -28.00 1.33
CA ILE A 133 -2.66 -27.56 2.18
C ILE A 133 -3.27 -26.71 3.30
N PHE A 134 -3.96 -27.35 4.26
CA PHE A 134 -4.43 -26.62 5.45
C PHE A 134 -3.41 -26.62 6.59
N ASP A 135 -2.31 -27.38 6.49
CA ASP A 135 -1.37 -27.58 7.62
C ASP A 135 0.09 -27.24 7.32
N ASN A 136 0.42 -26.75 6.11
CA ASN A 136 1.79 -26.32 5.80
C ASN A 136 1.77 -24.82 5.58
N PRO A 137 2.63 -24.01 6.25
CA PRO A 137 2.77 -22.59 5.95
C PRO A 137 2.89 -22.44 4.44
N ILE A 138 1.82 -21.90 3.83
CA ILE A 138 1.75 -21.75 2.38
C ILE A 138 2.94 -20.88 2.02
N ASN A 139 3.81 -21.37 1.14
CA ASN A 139 4.83 -20.51 0.58
C ASN A 139 4.09 -19.43 -0.22
N HIS A 140 4.00 -18.22 0.32
CA HIS A 140 3.35 -17.08 -0.33
C HIS A 140 4.24 -16.41 -1.38
N GLU A 141 5.50 -16.84 -1.50
CA GLU A 141 6.45 -16.30 -2.47
C GLU A 141 5.97 -16.41 -3.93
N PRO A 142 5.38 -17.52 -4.40
CA PRO A 142 4.84 -17.60 -5.76
C PRO A 142 3.71 -16.59 -6.01
N VAL A 143 2.86 -16.34 -5.00
CA VAL A 143 1.78 -15.34 -5.11
C VAL A 143 2.37 -13.95 -5.26
N ASP A 144 3.29 -13.59 -4.36
CA ASP A 144 3.95 -12.30 -4.34
C ASP A 144 4.73 -12.05 -5.64
N ASN A 145 5.44 -13.07 -6.15
CA ASN A 145 6.15 -13.02 -7.43
C ASN A 145 5.21 -12.79 -8.62
N THR A 146 4.13 -13.56 -8.73
CA THR A 146 3.20 -13.45 -9.85
C THR A 146 2.49 -12.10 -9.84
N PHE A 147 2.04 -11.63 -8.68
CA PHE A 147 1.35 -10.36 -8.57
C PHE A 147 2.31 -9.20 -8.85
N LEU A 148 3.56 -9.26 -8.37
CA LEU A 148 4.60 -8.30 -8.73
C LEU A 148 4.84 -8.25 -10.25
N GLN A 149 4.94 -9.41 -10.92
CA GLN A 149 5.13 -9.44 -12.38
C GLN A 149 3.99 -8.72 -13.13
N VAL A 150 2.75 -8.89 -12.65
CA VAL A 150 1.60 -8.17 -13.20
C VAL A 150 1.70 -6.67 -12.96
N LEU A 151 2.01 -6.22 -11.74
CA LEU A 151 2.19 -4.80 -11.42
C LEU A 151 3.29 -4.17 -12.29
N VAL A 152 4.41 -4.87 -12.49
CA VAL A 152 5.50 -4.43 -13.40
C VAL A 152 5.01 -4.32 -14.84
N LYS A 153 4.28 -5.32 -15.36
CA LYS A 153 3.75 -5.29 -16.74
C LYS A 153 2.74 -4.14 -16.91
N LEU A 154 1.85 -3.92 -15.93
CA LEU A 154 0.89 -2.81 -15.93
C LEU A 154 1.61 -1.44 -15.91
N ARG A 155 2.68 -1.29 -15.14
CA ARG A 155 3.53 -0.09 -15.14
C ARG A 155 4.19 0.15 -16.51
N LEU A 156 4.79 -0.88 -17.10
CA LEU A 156 5.44 -0.78 -18.41
C LEU A 156 4.46 -0.41 -19.53
N MET A 157 3.20 -0.79 -19.37
CA MET A 157 2.11 -0.43 -20.29
C MET A 157 1.49 0.95 -20.01
N GLY A 158 1.91 1.64 -18.95
CA GLY A 158 1.33 2.93 -18.54
C GLY A 158 -0.09 2.83 -17.98
N LEU A 159 -0.52 1.63 -17.55
CA LEU A 159 -1.84 1.39 -16.96
C LEU A 159 -1.85 1.55 -15.44
N LEU A 160 -0.72 1.22 -14.81
CA LEU A 160 -0.41 1.59 -13.43
C LEU A 160 0.51 2.82 -13.48
N THR A 161 0.16 3.84 -12.72
CA THR A 161 0.85 5.12 -12.60
C THR A 161 1.30 5.33 -11.17
N LYS A 162 2.17 6.33 -10.98
CA LYS A 162 2.66 6.69 -9.65
C LYS A 162 1.53 7.18 -8.74
N ASP A 163 0.62 7.99 -9.29
CA ASP A 163 -0.48 8.61 -8.52
C ASP A 163 -1.44 7.55 -7.97
N ASP A 164 -1.68 6.46 -8.73
CA ASP A 164 -2.52 5.35 -8.27
C ASP A 164 -2.03 4.71 -6.96
N ILE A 165 -0.73 4.77 -6.65
CA ILE A 165 -0.19 4.21 -5.41
C ILE A 165 -0.78 4.91 -4.19
N ASN A 166 -0.92 6.23 -4.24
CA ASN A 166 -1.50 7.03 -3.15
C ASN A 166 -3.02 7.12 -3.31
N ASP A 167 -3.55 7.34 -4.51
CA ASP A 167 -4.99 7.50 -4.75
C ASP A 167 -5.79 6.28 -4.28
N TYR A 168 -5.17 5.10 -4.33
CA TYR A 168 -5.74 3.82 -3.92
C TYR A 168 -5.06 3.21 -2.67
N ASN A 169 -4.25 3.99 -1.92
CA ASN A 169 -3.59 3.56 -0.69
C ASN A 169 -2.91 2.17 -0.76
N LEU A 170 -2.30 1.85 -1.91
CA LEU A 170 -1.87 0.48 -2.23
C LEU A 170 -0.84 -0.08 -1.25
N VAL A 171 0.01 0.80 -0.69
CA VAL A 171 1.03 0.40 0.30
C VAL A 171 0.43 0.15 1.68
N SER A 172 -0.52 0.98 2.12
CA SER A 172 -1.23 0.79 3.40
C SER A 172 -2.03 -0.51 3.38
N MET A 173 -2.78 -0.74 2.29
CA MET A 173 -3.55 -1.96 2.10
C MET A 173 -2.67 -3.21 2.16
N LEU A 174 -1.49 -3.19 1.53
CA LEU A 174 -0.55 -4.31 1.62
C LEU A 174 -0.03 -4.55 3.05
N CYS A 175 0.12 -3.49 3.85
CA CYS A 175 0.58 -3.57 5.24
C CYS A 175 -0.51 -4.02 6.23
N GLU A 176 -1.78 -3.92 5.86
CA GLU A 176 -2.92 -4.43 6.63
C GLU A 176 -3.05 -5.96 6.51
N GLU A 177 -2.42 -6.55 5.51
CA GLU A 177 -2.54 -7.98 5.22
C GLU A 177 -1.84 -8.86 6.26
N THR A 178 -2.52 -9.94 6.63
CA THR A 178 -1.96 -10.99 7.52
C THR A 178 -0.65 -11.58 6.98
N VAL A 179 -0.50 -11.64 5.64
CA VAL A 179 0.70 -12.12 4.97
C VAL A 179 1.34 -10.97 4.22
N PHE A 180 2.55 -10.60 4.60
CA PHE A 180 3.25 -9.47 4.01
C PHE A 180 3.84 -9.78 2.63
N GLY A 181 3.36 -9.09 1.60
CA GLY A 181 3.88 -9.17 0.22
C GLY A 181 5.16 -8.36 0.04
N GLU A 182 6.29 -8.84 0.58
CA GLU A 182 7.55 -8.09 0.63
C GLU A 182 7.99 -7.55 -0.74
N LYS A 183 7.94 -8.35 -1.81
CA LYS A 183 8.46 -7.93 -3.13
C LYS A 183 7.54 -6.88 -3.76
N ARG A 184 6.23 -7.01 -3.58
CA ARG A 184 5.24 -6.00 -3.99
C ARG A 184 5.42 -4.70 -3.19
N PHE A 185 5.61 -4.79 -1.88
CA PHE A 185 5.89 -3.63 -1.02
C PHE A 185 7.11 -2.86 -1.52
N ARG A 186 8.24 -3.55 -1.69
CA ARG A 186 9.49 -2.94 -2.17
C ARG A 186 9.28 -2.25 -3.51
N PHE A 187 8.61 -2.91 -4.46
CA PHE A 187 8.33 -2.33 -5.78
C PHE A 187 7.51 -1.03 -5.70
N LEU A 188 6.46 -0.99 -4.89
CA LEU A 188 5.60 0.19 -4.75
C LEU A 188 6.33 1.34 -4.07
N VAL A 189 7.01 1.08 -2.96
CA VAL A 189 7.72 2.11 -2.19
C VAL A 189 8.95 2.65 -2.92
N GLU A 190 9.70 1.80 -3.62
CA GLU A 190 10.83 2.27 -4.43
C GLU A 190 10.37 3.13 -5.61
N TRP A 191 9.15 2.91 -6.08
CA TRP A 191 8.56 3.75 -7.12
C TRP A 191 7.98 5.04 -6.56
N ASP A 192 7.32 4.99 -5.42
CA ASP A 192 6.88 6.18 -4.71
C ASP A 192 7.08 6.12 -3.18
N PRO A 193 8.17 6.69 -2.67
CA PRO A 193 8.39 6.71 -1.23
C PRO A 193 7.35 7.52 -0.45
N THR A 194 6.67 8.48 -1.08
CA THR A 194 5.70 9.33 -0.35
C THR A 194 4.53 8.55 0.20
N SER A 195 4.21 7.39 -0.38
CA SER A 195 3.17 6.50 0.14
C SER A 195 3.46 5.96 1.54
N LEU A 196 4.71 6.03 2.02
CA LEU A 196 5.04 5.69 3.41
C LEU A 196 4.53 6.73 4.40
N ILE A 197 4.50 8.01 4.03
CA ILE A 197 4.16 9.10 4.95
C ILE A 197 2.81 9.74 4.66
N THR A 198 2.16 9.38 3.56
CA THR A 198 0.82 9.83 3.21
C THR A 198 -0.19 9.07 4.08
N PRO A 199 -0.92 9.76 4.97
CA PRO A 199 -2.01 9.13 5.70
C PRO A 199 -3.18 8.83 4.75
N ASP A 200 -3.86 7.71 4.99
CA ASP A 200 -5.06 7.35 4.27
C ASP A 200 -6.32 8.11 4.75
N ALA A 201 -7.50 7.68 4.33
CA ALA A 201 -8.78 8.28 4.71
C ALA A 201 -9.06 8.25 6.23
N ASN A 202 -8.44 7.33 6.96
CA ASN A 202 -8.55 7.18 8.41
C ASN A 202 -7.40 7.88 9.17
N GLY A 203 -6.50 8.57 8.45
CA GLY A 203 -5.32 9.19 9.05
C GLY A 203 -4.16 8.22 9.31
N TYR A 204 -4.27 6.95 8.88
CA TYR A 204 -3.26 5.94 9.15
C TYR A 204 -2.18 5.90 8.06
N VAL A 205 -0.93 5.67 8.48
CA VAL A 205 0.22 5.40 7.61
C VAL A 205 0.60 3.91 7.64
N PRO A 206 1.32 3.39 6.63
CA PRO A 206 1.67 1.97 6.54
C PRO A 206 2.30 1.33 7.79
N ILE A 207 3.10 2.08 8.57
CA ILE A 207 3.72 1.53 9.79
C ILE A 207 2.70 1.27 10.91
N GLN A 208 1.56 1.97 10.94
CA GLN A 208 0.48 1.70 11.89
C GLN A 208 -0.21 0.38 11.53
N TYR A 209 -0.50 0.16 10.25
CA TYR A 209 -1.09 -1.09 9.76
C TYR A 209 -0.21 -2.30 10.05
N ILE A 210 1.08 -2.23 9.68
CA ILE A 210 1.99 -3.37 9.88
C ILE A 210 2.22 -3.65 11.37
N ALA A 211 2.22 -2.64 12.25
CA ALA A 211 2.37 -2.82 13.68
C ALA A 211 1.14 -3.47 14.33
N ARG A 212 -0.05 -3.26 13.76
CA ARG A 212 -1.33 -3.76 14.29
C ARG A 212 -1.74 -5.11 13.72
N TYR A 213 -1.48 -5.37 12.44
CA TYR A 213 -2.08 -6.49 11.73
C TYR A 213 -1.08 -7.52 11.18
N SER A 214 0.22 -7.20 11.10
CA SER A 214 1.18 -8.15 10.54
C SER A 214 1.37 -9.35 11.45
N SER A 215 1.32 -10.55 10.86
CA SER A 215 1.63 -11.79 11.57
C SER A 215 3.13 -11.99 11.83
N SER A 216 4.00 -11.10 11.34
CA SER A 216 5.45 -11.24 11.48
C SER A 216 6.16 -9.93 11.81
N ILE A 217 7.06 -10.00 12.78
CA ILE A 217 8.01 -8.91 13.08
C ILE A 217 8.92 -8.58 11.89
N HIS A 218 9.15 -9.54 10.98
CA HIS A 218 9.92 -9.34 9.76
C HIS A 218 9.26 -8.32 8.82
N GLY A 219 7.93 -8.38 8.67
CA GLY A 219 7.17 -7.36 7.92
C GLY A 219 7.36 -5.97 8.53
N PHE A 220 7.24 -5.86 9.86
CA PHE A 220 7.50 -4.61 10.58
C PHE A 220 8.95 -4.11 10.37
N GLU A 221 9.96 -4.98 10.45
CA GLU A 221 11.36 -4.63 10.19
C GLU A 221 11.54 -4.06 8.78
N ILE A 222 10.96 -4.69 7.75
CA ILE A 222 11.08 -4.21 6.37
C ILE A 222 10.44 -2.84 6.19
N VAL A 223 9.20 -2.68 6.68
CA VAL A 223 8.49 -1.40 6.58
C VAL A 223 9.29 -0.32 7.29
N PHE A 224 9.72 -0.57 8.53
CA PHE A 224 10.52 0.37 9.31
C PHE A 224 11.86 0.70 8.64
N ASP A 225 12.56 -0.29 8.08
CA ASP A 225 13.80 -0.08 7.33
C ASP A 225 13.59 0.88 6.15
N TYR A 226 12.52 0.70 5.37
CA TYR A 226 12.18 1.59 4.25
C TYR A 226 11.79 2.99 4.73
N PHE A 227 11.08 3.12 5.85
CA PHE A 227 10.82 4.42 6.47
C PHE A 227 12.11 5.16 6.79
N ILE A 228 13.06 4.51 7.49
CA ILE A 228 14.33 5.14 7.84
C ILE A 228 15.19 5.40 6.61
N ARG A 229 15.11 4.54 5.57
CA ARG A 229 15.84 4.69 4.32
C ARG A 229 15.46 5.96 3.55
N TYR A 230 14.17 6.22 3.40
CA TYR A 230 13.64 7.32 2.58
C TYR A 230 13.36 8.60 3.38
N TYR A 231 13.01 8.44 4.65
CA TYR A 231 12.78 9.52 5.59
C TYR A 231 13.73 9.37 6.78
N PRO A 232 15.06 9.39 6.52
CA PRO A 232 16.02 9.37 7.61
C PRO A 232 15.77 10.61 8.47
N THR A 233 16.22 10.56 9.72
CA THR A 233 16.09 11.65 10.70
C THR A 233 14.74 11.69 11.44
N LYS A 234 14.26 12.90 11.74
CA LYS A 234 13.19 13.18 12.69
C LYS A 234 11.85 12.60 12.25
N GLU A 235 11.54 12.62 10.95
CA GLU A 235 10.24 12.17 10.43
C GLU A 235 10.05 10.67 10.63
N GLY A 236 11.05 9.84 10.30
CA GLY A 236 10.97 8.39 10.44
C GLY A 236 10.83 7.95 11.91
N ILE A 237 11.60 8.54 12.82
CA ILE A 237 11.52 8.22 14.25
C ILE A 237 10.22 8.74 14.85
N ARG A 238 9.79 9.96 14.48
CA ARG A 238 8.55 10.58 14.97
C ARG A 238 7.34 9.70 14.68
N LEU A 239 7.26 9.10 13.50
CA LEU A 239 6.11 8.28 13.10
C LEU A 239 5.91 7.03 13.96
N LEU A 240 6.96 6.47 14.57
CA LEU A 240 6.81 5.38 15.54
C LEU A 240 6.05 5.75 16.81
N PHE A 241 6.02 7.05 17.13
CA PHE A 241 5.53 7.57 18.40
C PHE A 241 4.35 8.54 18.24
N ILE A 242 3.84 8.72 17.02
CA ILE A 242 2.58 9.44 16.79
C ILE A 242 1.43 8.56 17.27
N LYS A 243 0.57 9.14 18.11
CA LYS A 243 -0.67 8.53 18.58
C LYS A 243 -1.71 8.51 17.48
N ASP A 244 -2.46 7.43 17.39
CA ASP A 244 -3.69 7.39 16.62
C ASP A 244 -4.89 7.94 17.41
N GLU A 245 -6.11 7.72 16.90
CA GLU A 245 -7.35 8.16 17.52
C GLU A 245 -7.61 7.51 18.88
N ASP A 246 -7.09 6.29 19.11
CA ASP A 246 -7.20 5.56 20.37
C ASP A 246 -6.09 5.96 21.37
N GLY A 247 -5.10 6.73 20.92
CA GLY A 247 -3.98 7.19 21.72
C GLY A 247 -2.77 6.26 21.68
N ASP A 248 -2.83 5.20 20.87
CA ASP A 248 -1.78 4.19 20.75
C ASP A 248 -0.78 4.59 19.65
N THR A 249 0.50 4.26 19.84
CA THR A 249 1.52 4.49 18.81
C THR A 249 1.93 3.20 18.09
N PRO A 250 2.48 3.26 16.87
CA PRO A 250 3.03 2.09 16.19
C PRO A 250 4.02 1.30 17.05
N PHE A 251 4.85 1.99 17.83
CA PHE A 251 5.75 1.36 18.77
C PHE A 251 5.01 0.54 19.84
N GLN A 252 3.93 1.08 20.43
CA GLN A 252 3.13 0.37 21.43
C GLN A 252 2.43 -0.84 20.82
N MET A 253 1.75 -0.65 19.68
CA MET A 253 1.09 -1.74 18.94
C MET A 253 2.06 -2.88 18.61
N ALA A 254 3.24 -2.55 18.06
CA ALA A 254 4.26 -3.54 17.76
C ALA A 254 4.82 -4.22 19.03
N CYS A 255 5.01 -3.47 20.11
CA CYS A 255 5.47 -4.01 21.40
C CYS A 255 4.48 -5.01 22.00
N ASP A 256 3.18 -4.73 21.88
CA ASP A 256 2.11 -5.58 22.38
C ASP A 256 2.02 -6.88 21.56
N GLU A 257 2.21 -6.80 20.25
CA GLU A 257 2.15 -7.96 19.35
C GLU A 257 3.43 -8.82 19.39
N TYR A 258 4.61 -8.21 19.28
CA TYR A 258 5.88 -8.94 19.10
C TYR A 258 6.78 -8.98 20.33
N GLY A 259 6.44 -8.23 21.38
CA GLY A 259 7.26 -8.07 22.57
C GLY A 259 8.27 -6.92 22.47
N THR A 260 8.38 -6.16 23.56
CA THR A 260 9.17 -4.91 23.62
C THR A 260 10.64 -5.08 23.26
N GLU A 261 11.29 -6.16 23.69
CA GLU A 261 12.73 -6.35 23.48
C GLU A 261 13.05 -6.66 22.01
N GLU A 262 12.22 -7.44 21.32
CA GLU A 262 12.42 -7.73 19.89
C GLU A 262 12.15 -6.48 19.03
N VAL A 263 11.09 -5.71 19.32
CA VAL A 263 10.82 -4.44 18.63
C VAL A 263 11.96 -3.44 18.83
N ARG A 264 12.45 -3.28 20.06
CA ARG A 264 13.61 -2.42 20.34
C ARG A 264 14.84 -2.84 19.55
N LYS A 265 15.12 -4.15 19.50
CA LYS A 265 16.25 -4.70 18.74
C LYS A 265 16.12 -4.42 17.25
N VAL A 266 14.94 -4.56 16.65
CA VAL A 266 14.68 -4.20 15.24
C VAL A 266 14.95 -2.72 15.01
N ILE A 267 14.43 -1.85 15.88
CA ILE A 267 14.61 -0.41 15.77
C ILE A 267 16.10 -0.05 15.89
N ASP A 268 16.78 -0.55 16.91
CA ASP A 268 18.19 -0.25 17.17
C ASP A 268 19.10 -0.76 16.05
N ASN A 269 18.87 -1.97 15.55
CA ASN A 269 19.59 -2.53 14.41
C ASN A 269 19.38 -1.68 13.15
N THR A 270 18.14 -1.29 12.87
CA THR A 270 17.81 -0.45 11.71
C THR A 270 18.50 0.90 11.81
N LEU A 271 18.36 1.60 12.94
CA LEU A 271 18.99 2.90 13.12
C LEU A 271 20.54 2.82 13.10
N ALA A 272 21.13 1.73 13.60
CA ALA A 272 22.57 1.50 13.51
C ALA A 272 23.05 1.38 12.05
N ARG A 273 22.28 0.70 11.18
CA ARG A 273 22.61 0.58 9.73
C ARG A 273 22.69 1.93 9.02
N TYR A 274 21.90 2.92 9.43
CA TYR A 274 21.84 4.25 8.78
C TYR A 274 22.66 5.34 9.49
N SER A 275 23.20 5.06 10.69
CA SER A 275 23.93 6.05 11.50
C SER A 275 25.20 6.58 10.83
N ASP A 276 25.85 5.79 9.98
CA ASP A 276 27.10 6.16 9.31
C ASP A 276 26.89 7.17 8.16
N ASN A 277 25.73 7.12 7.50
CA ASN A 277 25.47 7.90 6.29
C ASN A 277 24.77 9.23 6.56
N THR A 278 23.98 9.32 7.64
CA THR A 278 23.23 10.53 7.98
C THR A 278 23.04 10.58 9.50
N PRO A 279 23.90 11.33 10.22
CA PRO A 279 23.79 11.46 11.67
C PRO A 279 22.40 12.00 12.03
N ILE A 280 21.65 11.23 12.83
CA ILE A 280 20.37 11.67 13.36
C ILE A 280 20.66 12.82 14.33
N ASN A 281 20.14 14.01 14.03
CA ASN A 281 20.17 15.13 14.97
C ASN A 281 19.18 14.84 16.11
N ILE A 282 19.63 14.10 17.11
CA ILE A 282 18.80 13.66 18.25
C ILE A 282 18.33 14.87 19.06
N GLU A 283 19.12 15.95 19.17
CA GLU A 283 18.70 17.18 19.86
C GLU A 283 17.48 17.83 19.20
N GLU A 284 17.52 18.01 17.89
CA GLU A 284 16.39 18.55 17.13
C GLU A 284 15.19 17.61 17.17
N THR A 285 15.43 16.31 16.97
CA THR A 285 14.38 15.28 17.03
C THR A 285 13.71 15.27 18.41
N PHE A 286 14.48 15.37 19.50
CA PHE A 286 13.96 15.42 20.87
C PHE A 286 13.15 16.70 21.12
N LEU A 287 13.64 17.86 20.67
CA LEU A 287 12.92 19.12 20.86
C LEU A 287 11.60 19.13 20.10
N LEU A 288 11.60 18.67 18.83
CA LEU A 288 10.39 18.55 18.02
C LEU A 288 9.43 17.53 18.63
N ALA A 289 9.95 16.43 19.15
CA ALA A 289 9.16 15.44 19.85
C ALA A 289 8.48 16.01 21.10
N ALA A 290 9.18 16.88 21.83
CA ALA A 290 8.71 17.43 23.10
C ALA A 290 7.63 18.52 22.94
N ILE A 291 7.54 19.16 21.78
CA ILE A 291 6.54 20.20 21.50
C ILE A 291 5.29 19.70 20.78
N ASP A 292 5.33 18.49 20.20
CA ASP A 292 4.21 17.89 19.47
C ASP A 292 3.37 17.02 20.42
N GLU A 293 2.16 17.48 20.73
CA GLU A 293 1.23 16.82 21.65
C GLU A 293 0.77 15.42 21.18
N ASN A 294 0.90 15.16 19.88
CA ASN A 294 0.57 13.87 19.27
C ASN A 294 1.65 12.82 19.51
N ILE A 295 2.83 13.21 20.01
CA ILE A 295 3.91 12.27 20.30
C ILE A 295 3.76 11.72 21.71
N HIS A 296 3.82 10.39 21.83
CA HIS A 296 3.77 9.72 23.12
C HIS A 296 5.08 9.90 23.92
N LEU A 297 4.97 9.92 25.26
CA LEU A 297 6.11 10.11 26.17
C LEU A 297 7.18 9.01 26.00
N ASP A 298 6.80 7.83 25.52
CA ASP A 298 7.73 6.75 25.20
C ASP A 298 8.73 7.14 24.11
N GLY A 299 8.33 7.98 23.15
CA GLY A 299 9.25 8.52 22.15
C GLY A 299 10.33 9.39 22.79
N LEU A 300 9.95 10.26 23.73
CA LEU A 300 10.91 11.09 24.48
C LEU A 300 11.83 10.24 25.34
N ASN A 301 11.27 9.25 26.05
CA ASN A 301 12.05 8.32 26.87
C ASN A 301 13.01 7.49 26.01
N TYR A 302 12.59 7.05 24.83
CA TYR A 302 13.44 6.32 23.88
C TYR A 302 14.62 7.19 23.42
N LEU A 303 14.37 8.43 22.99
CA LEU A 303 15.42 9.36 22.56
C LEU A 303 16.40 9.68 23.69
N LEU A 304 15.92 9.89 24.92
CA LEU A 304 16.77 10.12 26.10
C LEU A 304 17.66 8.93 26.42
N ARG A 305 17.14 7.71 26.33
CA ARG A 305 17.95 6.50 26.57
C ARG A 305 19.03 6.31 25.53
N ARG A 306 18.75 6.67 24.26
CA ARG A 306 19.71 6.58 23.17
C ARG A 306 20.83 7.61 23.30
N GLN A 307 20.53 8.82 23.77
CA GLN A 307 21.53 9.87 23.99
C GLN A 307 21.26 10.64 25.28
N PRO A 308 21.71 10.14 26.45
CA PRO A 308 21.36 10.72 27.75
C PRO A 308 21.87 12.15 27.96
N HIS A 309 22.91 12.55 27.23
CA HIS A 309 23.50 13.89 27.27
C HIS A 309 22.72 14.94 26.46
N VAL A 310 21.66 14.56 25.73
CA VAL A 310 20.85 15.50 24.92
C VAL A 310 20.30 16.65 25.75
N LEU A 311 19.89 16.40 27.01
CA LEU A 311 19.38 17.43 27.91
C LEU A 311 20.48 18.42 28.33
N GLU A 312 21.69 17.93 28.60
CA GLU A 312 22.84 18.78 28.95
C GLU A 312 23.19 19.69 27.78
N THR A 313 23.22 19.16 26.55
CA THR A 313 23.52 19.96 25.37
C THR A 313 22.46 21.05 25.13
N LEU A 314 21.18 20.72 25.26
CA LEU A 314 20.09 21.70 25.13
C LEU A 314 20.20 22.82 26.19
N LEU A 315 20.55 22.49 27.44
CA LEU A 315 20.76 23.47 28.51
C LEU A 315 21.98 24.39 28.24
N LEU A 316 23.07 23.84 27.71
CA LEU A 316 24.26 24.60 27.33
C LEU A 316 23.97 25.56 26.16
N HIS A 317 23.20 25.12 25.17
CA HIS A 317 22.74 25.97 24.06
C HIS A 317 21.83 27.11 24.53
N ALA A 318 20.88 26.82 25.42
CA ALA A 318 20.01 27.84 26.02
C ALA A 318 20.83 28.90 26.78
N SER A 319 21.81 28.48 27.58
CA SER A 319 22.67 29.38 28.35
C SER A 319 23.53 30.28 27.46
N SER A 320 24.06 29.74 26.36
CA SER A 320 24.91 30.46 25.40
C SER A 320 24.16 31.51 24.58
N SER A 321 22.86 31.32 24.36
CA SER A 321 22.02 32.31 23.65
C SER A 321 21.76 33.57 24.48
N SER A 322 21.72 33.44 25.81
CA SER A 322 21.38 34.53 26.74
C SER A 322 22.46 35.61 26.87
N THR A 323 23.71 35.32 26.52
CA THR A 323 24.85 36.23 26.71
C THR A 323 25.09 37.18 25.54
N LYS A 324 24.46 36.97 24.37
CA LYS A 324 24.69 37.79 23.16
C LYS A 324 23.79 39.01 22.99
N THR A 325 22.76 39.21 23.83
CA THR A 325 21.76 40.29 23.64
C THR A 325 22.04 41.60 24.39
N LYS A 326 23.22 41.79 25.00
CA LYS A 326 23.50 42.98 25.85
C LYS A 326 24.29 44.13 25.21
N THR A 327 24.57 44.14 23.89
CA THR A 327 25.38 45.23 23.31
C THR A 327 24.91 45.71 21.93
N THR A 328 23.75 46.36 21.88
CA THR A 328 23.49 47.36 20.84
C THR A 328 22.78 48.57 21.44
N LYS A 329 23.57 49.59 21.76
CA LYS A 329 23.08 50.93 22.06
C LYS A 329 22.34 51.48 20.82
N SER A 330 21.06 51.77 21.01
CA SER A 330 20.32 52.91 20.45
C SER A 330 20.96 53.65 19.28
N ALA A 331 20.51 53.35 18.06
CA ALA A 331 20.56 54.28 16.94
C ALA A 331 19.18 54.34 16.26
N VAL A 332 18.44 55.39 16.61
CA VAL A 332 17.46 56.15 15.80
C VAL A 332 16.41 55.32 15.03
N LEU A 333 15.21 55.27 15.64
CA LEU A 333 13.95 55.04 14.94
C LEU A 333 13.64 56.20 13.99
N THR A 334 13.75 56.00 12.68
CA THR A 334 13.01 56.80 11.69
C THR A 334 11.81 56.01 11.19
N LYS A 335 10.62 56.56 11.45
CA LYS A 335 9.31 56.08 11.01
C LYS A 335 9.25 56.01 9.48
N THR A 336 8.99 54.83 8.94
CA THR A 336 8.47 54.68 7.56
C THR A 336 7.08 54.08 7.62
N ARG A 337 6.08 54.91 7.32
CA ARG A 337 4.68 54.55 7.10
C ARG A 337 4.61 53.50 5.97
N TYR A 338 4.05 52.33 6.26
CA TYR A 338 3.56 51.42 5.22
C TYR A 338 2.04 51.54 5.10
N ASN A 339 1.61 51.89 3.88
CA ASN A 339 0.21 51.99 3.46
C ASN A 339 -0.37 50.59 3.25
N LEU A 340 -1.46 50.30 3.96
CA LEU A 340 -2.30 49.12 3.72
C LEU A 340 -3.09 49.33 2.40
N ARG A 341 -2.60 48.77 1.29
CA ARG A 341 -3.38 48.68 0.05
C ARG A 341 -4.26 47.43 0.08
N LYS A 342 -5.56 47.63 0.29
CA LYS A 342 -6.63 46.66 -0.01
C LYS A 342 -6.52 46.19 -1.47
N ARG A 343 -6.40 44.89 -1.70
CA ARG A 343 -6.71 44.27 -3.01
C ARG A 343 -8.04 43.54 -2.92
N LYS A 344 -8.95 43.92 -3.82
CA LYS A 344 -10.26 43.34 -4.05
C LYS A 344 -10.12 41.95 -4.69
N ARG A 345 -11.01 41.05 -4.29
CA ARG A 345 -11.38 39.80 -4.99
C ARG A 345 -11.84 40.10 -6.42
N LYS A 346 -11.49 39.21 -7.35
CA LYS A 346 -12.34 38.85 -8.48
C LYS A 346 -12.44 37.33 -8.48
#